data_AF-R6AE03-F1
#
_entry.id   AF-R6AE03-F1
#
_cell.length_a   1.000
_cell.length_b   1.000
_cell.length_c   1.000
_cell.angle_alpha   90.00
_cell.angle_beta   90.00
_cell.angle_gamma   90.00
#
_symmetry.space_group_name_H-M   'P 1'
#
loop_
_entity.id
_entity.type
_entity.pdbx_description
1 polymer ?
#
loop_
_entity_poly.entity_id
_entity_poly.type
_entity_poly.pdbx_seq_one_letter_code
_entity_poly.pdbx_strand_id
1 'polypeptide(L)'
;MIIIQTEDGAIVTDPKEIYIDKDLGGHLHIYADLSSTDRVKAVKLTVFDYSKEDLGLMLETMYKTMNSWLFFDKHPHYVITMEEVLRKTNWERMGKRMGRSHD
;
A
#
# COMPACT_ATOMS: atom_id res chain seq x y z
N MET A 1 -9.41 5.37 -12.48
CA MET A 1 -8.99 3.97 -12.34
C MET A 1 -7.71 3.90 -11.53
N ILE A 2 -7.69 3.08 -10.49
CA ILE A 2 -6.50 2.79 -9.68
C ILE A 2 -5.83 1.56 -10.28
N ILE A 3 -4.51 1.61 -10.42
CA ILE A 3 -3.65 0.51 -10.85
C ILE A 3 -2.58 0.36 -9.78
N ILE A 4 -2.42 -0.82 -9.21
CA ILE A 4 -1.39 -1.13 -8.24
C ILE A 4 -0.50 -2.21 -8.82
N GLN A 5 0.80 -1.95 -8.85
CA GLN A 5 1.80 -2.97 -9.11
C GLN A 5 2.29 -3.53 -7.77
N THR A 6 2.08 -4.83 -7.56
CA THR A 6 2.52 -5.57 -6.37
C THR A 6 4.04 -5.68 -6.32
N GLU A 7 4.58 -6.10 -5.18
CA GLU A 7 6.04 -6.31 -5.03
C GLU A 7 6.60 -7.41 -5.95
N ASP A 8 5.78 -8.41 -6.32
CA ASP A 8 6.16 -9.43 -7.33
C ASP A 8 5.84 -9.01 -8.78
N GLY A 9 5.36 -7.78 -8.98
CA GLY A 9 5.12 -7.19 -10.30
C GLY A 9 3.76 -7.51 -10.93
N ALA A 10 2.88 -8.24 -10.24
CA ALA A 10 1.49 -8.41 -10.65
C ALA A 10 0.74 -7.06 -10.66
N ILE A 11 -0.30 -6.97 -11.49
CA ILE A 11 -1.08 -5.74 -11.65
C ILE A 11 -2.49 -5.96 -11.12
N VAL A 12 -2.90 -5.09 -10.20
CA VAL A 12 -4.22 -5.05 -9.57
C VAL A 12 -4.90 -3.76 -9.99
N THR A 13 -6.13 -3.83 -10.50
CA THR A 13 -6.88 -2.65 -10.94
C THR A 13 -8.16 -2.47 -10.15
N ASP A 14 -8.47 -1.23 -9.78
CA ASP A 14 -9.67 -0.79 -9.08
C ASP A 14 -10.05 -1.71 -7.90
N PRO A 15 -9.14 -1.89 -6.91
CA PRO A 15 -9.47 -2.64 -5.72
C PRO A 15 -10.61 -1.96 -4.95
N LYS A 16 -11.49 -2.77 -4.37
CA LYS A 16 -12.59 -2.31 -3.53
C LYS A 16 -12.08 -1.83 -2.17
N GLU A 17 -11.15 -2.58 -1.58
CA GLU A 17 -10.54 -2.27 -0.29
C GLU A 17 -9.07 -2.67 -0.30
N ILE A 18 -8.25 -1.94 0.48
CA ILE A 18 -6.85 -2.28 0.71
C ILE A 18 -6.62 -2.29 2.21
N TYR A 19 -6.13 -3.41 2.73
CA TYR A 19 -6.08 -3.68 4.16
C TYR A 19 -4.87 -4.53 4.54
N ILE A 20 -4.55 -4.59 5.83
CA ILE A 20 -3.51 -5.47 6.38
C ILE A 20 -4.19 -6.69 6.98
N ASP A 21 -3.71 -7.87 6.63
CA ASP A 21 -4.18 -9.12 7.24
C ASP A 21 -3.06 -10.17 7.27
N LYS A 22 -3.32 -11.28 7.95
CA LYS A 22 -2.43 -12.43 8.03
C LYS A 22 -2.70 -13.40 6.90
N ASP A 23 -1.64 -13.97 6.34
CA ASP A 23 -1.77 -15.15 5.51
C ASP A 23 -2.00 -16.43 6.34
N LEU A 24 -2.13 -17.57 5.67
CA LEU A 24 -2.34 -18.87 6.33
C LEU A 24 -1.17 -19.28 7.25
N GLY A 25 0.03 -18.71 7.05
CA GLY A 25 1.20 -18.89 7.91
C GLY A 25 1.24 -17.93 9.11
N GLY A 26 0.32 -16.95 9.17
CA GLY A 26 0.27 -15.95 10.22
C GLY A 26 1.12 -14.70 9.95
N HIS A 27 1.73 -14.60 8.76
CA HIS A 27 2.56 -13.47 8.35
C HIS A 27 1.69 -12.31 7.87
N LEU A 28 2.03 -11.08 8.29
CA LEU A 28 1.26 -9.89 7.95
C LEU A 28 1.64 -9.37 6.56
N HIS A 29 0.63 -9.06 5.74
CA HIS A 29 0.80 -8.48 4.41
C HIS A 29 -0.28 -7.43 4.14
N ILE A 30 -0.03 -6.58 3.13
CA ILE A 30 -1.09 -5.75 2.55
C ILE A 30 -1.81 -6.57 1.49
N TYR A 31 -3.13 -6.52 1.50
CA TYR A 31 -4.01 -7.15 0.52
C TYR A 31 -4.87 -6.12 -0.19
N ALA A 32 -5.16 -6.40 -1.46
CA ALA A 32 -6.21 -5.74 -2.22
C ALA A 32 -7.40 -6.68 -2.37
N ASP A 33 -8.55 -6.26 -1.85
CA ASP A 33 -9.83 -6.91 -2.13
C ASP A 33 -10.28 -6.54 -3.55
N LEU A 34 -10.40 -7.54 -4.40
CA LEU A 34 -10.94 -7.43 -5.76
C LEU A 34 -12.41 -7.88 -5.84
N SER A 35 -13.01 -8.22 -4.71
CA SER A 35 -14.35 -8.78 -4.66
C SER A 35 -15.42 -7.79 -5.09
N SER A 36 -16.19 -8.20 -6.10
CA SER A 36 -17.58 -7.75 -6.25
C SER A 36 -18.54 -8.66 -5.47
N THR A 37 -18.08 -9.84 -5.05
CA THR A 37 -18.80 -10.88 -4.30
C THR A 37 -17.83 -11.72 -3.46
N ASP A 38 -18.31 -12.36 -2.40
CA ASP A 38 -17.55 -13.07 -1.34
C ASP A 38 -16.58 -14.19 -1.80
N ARG A 39 -16.48 -14.48 -3.10
CA ARG A 39 -15.68 -15.58 -3.67
C ARG A 39 -14.36 -15.15 -4.33
N VAL A 40 -14.14 -13.85 -4.53
CA VAL A 40 -12.88 -13.37 -5.10
C VAL A 40 -11.81 -13.39 -4.02
N LYS A 41 -10.70 -14.07 -4.29
CA LYS A 41 -9.55 -14.08 -3.39
C LYS A 41 -8.85 -12.72 -3.44
N ALA A 42 -8.62 -12.13 -2.28
CA ALA A 42 -7.80 -10.93 -2.17
C ALA A 42 -6.39 -11.18 -2.73
N VAL A 43 -5.80 -10.16 -3.36
CA VAL A 43 -4.46 -10.23 -3.93
C VAL A 43 -3.46 -9.67 -2.94
N LYS A 44 -2.41 -10.44 -2.64
CA LYS A 44 -1.31 -10.00 -1.78
C LYS A 44 -0.49 -8.94 -2.52
N LEU A 45 -0.35 -7.76 -1.92
CA LEU A 45 0.42 -6.65 -2.50
C LEU A 45 1.89 -6.69 -2.07
N THR A 46 2.18 -7.14 -0.85
CA THR A 46 3.54 -7.28 -0.31
C THR A 46 4.00 -8.73 -0.30
N VAL A 47 5.21 -9.01 -0.78
CA VAL A 47 5.82 -10.35 -0.79
C VAL A 47 6.59 -10.61 0.49
N PHE A 48 7.29 -9.59 1.01
CA PHE A 48 8.13 -9.75 2.20
C PHE A 48 7.34 -9.66 3.50
N ASP A 49 7.96 -10.22 4.54
CA ASP A 49 7.51 -10.06 5.92
C ASP A 49 7.91 -8.69 6.44
N TYR A 50 6.89 -7.91 6.81
CA TYR A 50 7.05 -6.59 7.41
C TYR A 50 6.46 -6.58 8.82
N SER A 51 6.99 -5.71 9.68
CA SER A 51 6.36 -5.46 10.98
C SER A 51 4.98 -4.81 10.80
N LYS A 52 4.15 -4.89 11.85
CA LYS A 52 2.83 -4.24 11.84
C LYS A 52 2.94 -2.73 11.67
N GLU A 53 3.93 -2.12 12.32
CA GLU A 53 4.22 -0.69 12.20
C GLU A 53 4.62 -0.31 10.77
N ASP A 54 5.42 -1.17 10.14
CA ASP A 54 5.92 -0.94 8.80
C ASP A 54 4.81 -1.01 7.76
N LEU A 55 3.97 -2.05 7.85
CA LEU A 55 2.79 -2.21 7.01
C LEU A 55 1.79 -1.07 7.23
N GLY A 56 1.61 -0.62 8.47
CA GLY A 56 0.75 0.52 8.79
C GLY A 56 1.18 1.80 8.08
N LEU A 57 2.49 2.10 8.09
CA LEU A 57 3.04 3.25 7.38
C LEU A 57 2.94 3.10 5.85
N MET A 58 3.17 1.90 5.32
CA MET A 58 3.01 1.61 3.90
C MET A 58 1.56 1.84 3.46
N LEU A 59 0.59 1.31 4.22
CA LEU A 59 -0.83 1.49 3.95
C LEU A 59 -1.24 2.97 4.01
N GLU A 60 -0.77 3.71 5.02
CA GLU A 60 -0.99 5.15 5.14
C GLU A 60 -0.43 5.91 3.92
N THR A 61 0.79 5.55 3.48
CA THR A 61 1.47 6.13 2.33
C THR A 61 0.69 5.88 1.02
N MET A 62 0.11 4.69 0.86
CA MET A 62 -0.76 4.35 -0.27
C MET A 62 -1.99 5.25 -0.30
N TYR A 63 -2.75 5.32 0.80
CA TYR A 63 -3.97 6.14 0.85
C TYR A 63 -3.67 7.63 0.68
N LYS A 64 -2.57 8.14 1.24
CA LYS A 64 -2.12 9.53 1.00
C LYS A 64 -1.81 9.77 -0.48
N THR A 65 -1.13 8.84 -1.14
CA THR A 65 -0.80 8.95 -2.56
C THR A 65 -2.07 8.93 -3.41
N MET A 66 -3.00 8.01 -3.13
CA MET A 66 -4.31 7.95 -3.81
C MET A 66 -5.11 9.23 -3.62
N ASN A 67 -5.18 9.74 -2.37
CA ASN A 67 -5.88 10.97 -2.05
C ASN A 67 -5.27 12.18 -2.77
N SER A 68 -3.94 12.29 -2.78
CA SER A 68 -3.26 13.36 -3.51
C SER A 68 -3.65 13.37 -4.98
N TRP A 69 -3.64 12.20 -5.62
CA TRP A 69 -3.88 12.13 -7.05
C TRP A 69 -5.36 12.31 -7.43
N LEU A 70 -6.28 11.79 -6.61
CA LEU A 70 -7.73 11.95 -6.82
C LEU A 70 -8.17 13.41 -6.74
N PHE A 71 -7.59 14.19 -5.82
CA PHE A 71 -8.04 15.56 -5.55
C PHE A 71 -7.24 16.63 -6.29
N PHE A 72 -5.96 16.42 -6.57
CA PHE A 72 -5.09 17.47 -7.13
C PHE A 72 -4.79 17.29 -8.63
N ASP A 73 -4.58 16.06 -9.11
CA ASP A 73 -3.97 15.84 -10.43
C ASP A 73 -4.97 15.44 -11.55
N LYS A 74 -6.21 15.06 -11.21
CA LYS A 74 -7.30 14.72 -12.15
C LYS A 74 -6.88 13.74 -13.28
N HIS A 75 -6.05 12.75 -13.00
CA HIS A 75 -5.63 11.76 -14.01
C HIS A 75 -6.71 10.68 -14.27
N PRO A 76 -6.83 10.18 -15.51
CA PRO A 76 -7.76 9.08 -15.83
C PRO A 76 -7.35 7.74 -15.18
N HIS A 77 -6.04 7.54 -15.00
CA HIS A 77 -5.44 6.35 -14.42
C HIS A 77 -4.37 6.73 -13.40
N TYR A 78 -4.28 5.95 -12.32
CA TYR A 78 -3.41 6.19 -11.18
C TYR A 78 -2.56 4.95 -10.93
N VAL A 79 -1.26 4.99 -11.25
CA VAL A 79 -0.36 3.84 -11.10
C VAL A 79 0.43 3.96 -9.80
N ILE A 80 0.21 3.07 -8.85
CA ILE A 80 0.96 3.01 -7.58
C ILE A 80 1.79 1.73 -7.59
N THR A 81 3.10 1.85 -7.47
CA THR A 81 3.97 0.67 -7.31
C THR A 81 4.30 0.45 -5.84
N MET A 82 4.33 -0.80 -5.39
CA MET A 82 4.75 -1.11 -4.01
C MET A 82 6.21 -0.72 -3.75
N GLU A 83 7.06 -0.69 -4.78
CA GLU A 83 8.42 -0.14 -4.71
C GLU A 83 8.41 1.35 -4.32
N GLU A 84 7.57 2.17 -4.96
CA GLU A 84 7.45 3.58 -4.62
C GLU A 84 6.87 3.79 -3.22
N VAL A 85 5.90 2.97 -2.82
CA VAL A 85 5.34 2.99 -1.46
C VAL A 85 6.44 2.71 -0.44
N LEU A 86 7.23 1.65 -0.64
CA LEU A 86 8.34 1.30 0.23
C LEU A 86 9.42 2.39 0.28
N ARG A 87 9.71 3.04 -0.85
CA ARG A 87 10.65 4.17 -0.90
C ARG A 87 10.12 5.37 -0.09
N LYS A 88 8.85 5.74 -0.25
CA LYS A 88 8.19 6.87 0.44
C LYS A 88 8.05 6.60 1.95
N THR A 89 7.41 5.50 2.32
CA THR A 89 7.97 4.50 3.26
C THR A 89 9.15 4.94 4.14
N ASN A 90 10.32 4.57 3.64
CA ASN A 90 11.61 4.81 4.26
C ASN A 90 11.92 6.31 4.42
N TRP A 91 11.54 7.14 3.45
CA TRP A 91 11.73 8.59 3.52
C TRP A 91 10.95 9.21 4.69
N GLU A 92 9.67 8.84 4.89
CA GLU A 92 8.86 9.33 6.01
C GLU A 92 9.46 8.90 7.36
N ARG A 93 10.03 7.69 7.45
CA ARG A 93 10.73 7.23 8.66
C ARG A 93 11.96 8.07 8.94
N MET A 94 12.76 8.38 7.92
CA MET A 94 13.94 9.23 8.06
C MET A 94 13.55 10.64 8.51
N GLY A 95 12.51 11.23 7.91
CA GLY A 95 11.97 12.53 8.33
C GLY A 95 11.48 12.54 9.77
N LYS A 96 10.74 11.50 10.20
CA LYS A 96 10.29 11.34 11.61
C LYS A 96 11.45 11.17 12.59
N ARG A 97 12.58 10.58 12.18
CA ARG A 97 13.79 10.44 13.02
C ARG A 97 14.55 11.75 13.17
N MET A 98 14.64 12.55 12.12
CA MET A 98 15.34 13.86 12.15
C MET A 98 14.51 14.95 12.86
N GLY A 99 13.17 14.86 12.80
CA GLY A 99 12.27 15.80 13.48
C GLY A 99 12.16 15.62 15.01
N ARG A 100 12.72 14.55 15.58
CA ARG A 100 12.73 14.28 17.03
C ARG A 100 14.06 14.64 17.71
N SER A 101 14.92 15.40 17.05
CA SER A 101 16.21 15.86 17.61
C SER A 101 16.16 17.26 18.23
N HIS A 102 14.96 17.83 18.40
CA HIS A 102 14.74 19.05 19.17
C HIS A 102 13.65 18.78 20.22
N ASP A 103 14.04 18.17 21.33
CA ASP A 103 13.39 18.29 22.64
C ASP A 103 14.47 18.10 23.72
#